data_AF-A0A524E4X8-F1
#
_entry.id   AF-A0A524E4X8-F1
#
_cell.length_a   1.000
_cell.length_b   1.000
_cell.length_c   1.000
_cell.angle_alpha   90.00
_cell.angle_beta   90.00
_cell.angle_gamma   90.00
#
_symmetry.space_group_name_H-M   'P 1'
#
loop_
_entity.id
_entity.type
_entity.pdbx_description
1 polymer ?
#
loop_
_entity_poly.entity_id
_entity_poly.type
_entity_poly.pdbx_seq_one_letter_code
_entity_poly.pdbx_strand_id
1 'polypeptide(L)'
;MLFVIPSWGDLLGYPTLGKYVNHYVSKIETDLVIFLAGLESSIMIEQKQGLEPQFRTLHFIFGLGIYYSKFELQSGRYIVDNRELTGLILSDFVYDHLATSRNITLQNDRDVVIAEKVIKIPIDLSNKTTTKITFIKGALMRNLFIPHKDVFLDFMDLIKKPDSYNPENGHIFLSTHWSDYNKILISTEMKGNVKLQFMNSTAGIEEIVIGADKVINKIFTLSERKEIDKRISFLKDVYSNLSYDPMYLFSIIDKASNKLIAKRQFPSAAGDALSSEKGRKESILISAGDRIESVVKWPEEFKRNTKKDLELSAVYKEFKENPPIIRSESSSKDQIMDLTEELETKVKRQEFELRTLKRPSVNTKPLPSAPEDDIISILSYLKRIIDQDYEIIAIGKAFENARDNLRKIILQSKFMWEMGKYINMFQREKPNIGLNKKEKEELLEKVDIWIKKAEKKKDRFLKRKS
;
A
#
# COMPACT_ATOMS: atom_id res chain seq x y z
N MET A 1 -0.70 -26.58 0.75
CA MET A 1 0.48 -25.71 0.94
C MET A 1 0.03 -24.31 1.33
N LEU A 2 0.86 -23.55 2.04
CA LEU A 2 0.72 -22.10 2.15
C LEU A 2 1.48 -21.47 0.99
N PHE A 3 0.81 -20.61 0.22
CA PHE A 3 1.37 -19.90 -0.92
C PHE A 3 1.03 -18.41 -0.78
N VAL A 4 2.02 -17.54 -0.83
CA VAL A 4 1.85 -16.10 -0.62
C VAL A 4 2.63 -15.31 -1.65
N ILE A 5 1.99 -14.31 -2.25
CA ILE A 5 2.62 -13.28 -3.08
C ILE A 5 2.60 -11.98 -2.26
N PRO A 6 3.75 -11.51 -1.73
CA PRO A 6 3.84 -10.34 -0.85
C PRO A 6 3.26 -9.05 -1.44
N SER A 7 3.39 -8.86 -2.76
CA SER A 7 2.79 -7.74 -3.49
C SER A 7 2.41 -8.17 -4.89
N TRP A 8 1.11 -8.13 -5.20
CA TRP A 8 0.55 -8.47 -6.50
C TRP A 8 1.00 -7.48 -7.59
N GLY A 9 0.91 -6.18 -7.29
CA GLY A 9 1.37 -5.12 -8.16
C GLY A 9 2.86 -5.25 -8.45
N ASP A 10 3.71 -5.48 -7.45
CA ASP A 10 5.16 -5.65 -7.69
C ASP A 10 5.48 -6.89 -8.54
N LEU A 11 4.74 -7.99 -8.34
CA LEU A 11 4.87 -9.17 -9.18
C LEU A 11 4.59 -8.84 -10.65
N LEU A 12 3.50 -8.12 -10.92
CA LEU A 12 3.09 -7.76 -12.27
C LEU A 12 3.85 -6.56 -12.86
N GLY A 13 4.71 -5.90 -12.07
CA GLY A 13 5.39 -4.67 -12.47
C GLY A 13 4.47 -3.46 -12.55
N TYR A 14 3.57 -3.35 -11.57
CA TYR A 14 2.56 -2.31 -11.40
C TYR A 14 1.83 -1.98 -12.71
N PRO A 15 0.98 -2.90 -13.20
CA PRO A 15 0.24 -2.67 -14.44
C PRO A 15 -0.79 -1.54 -14.29
N THR A 16 -1.41 -1.41 -13.11
CA THR A 16 -2.39 -0.36 -12.78
C THR A 16 -2.50 -0.17 -11.26
N LEU A 17 -2.98 1.00 -10.82
CA LEU A 17 -3.45 1.21 -9.43
C LEU A 17 -4.92 0.83 -9.25
N GLY A 18 -5.67 0.70 -10.35
CA GLY A 18 -7.08 0.37 -10.34
C GLY A 18 -7.98 1.55 -9.95
N LYS A 19 -9.25 1.23 -9.72
CA LYS A 19 -10.28 2.13 -9.20
C LYS A 19 -10.93 1.50 -7.97
N TYR A 20 -11.50 2.33 -7.12
CA TYR A 20 -12.35 1.88 -6.03
C TYR A 20 -13.58 2.78 -5.94
N VAL A 21 -14.77 2.19 -6.09
CA VAL A 21 -16.05 2.92 -6.10
C VAL A 21 -16.00 4.12 -7.07
N ASN A 22 -15.53 3.89 -8.30
CA ASN A 22 -15.35 4.90 -9.36
C ASN A 22 -14.29 5.99 -9.11
N HIS A 23 -13.59 5.97 -7.99
CA HIS A 23 -12.44 6.85 -7.74
C HIS A 23 -11.13 6.20 -8.13
N TYR A 24 -10.19 6.98 -8.67
CA TYR A 24 -8.86 6.48 -8.95
C TYR A 24 -8.09 6.28 -7.65
N VAL A 25 -7.43 5.14 -7.53
CA VAL A 25 -6.55 4.87 -6.39
C VAL A 25 -5.28 5.70 -6.57
N SER A 26 -4.93 6.52 -5.57
CA SER A 26 -3.74 7.35 -5.62
C SER A 26 -2.48 6.60 -5.19
N LYS A 27 -2.60 5.71 -4.20
CA LYS A 27 -1.47 4.96 -3.65
C LYS A 27 -1.91 3.59 -3.14
N ILE A 28 -1.13 2.55 -3.42
CA ILE A 28 -1.30 1.22 -2.82
C ILE A 28 -0.21 1.01 -1.78
N GLU A 29 -0.58 0.86 -0.52
CA GLU A 29 0.37 0.56 0.57
C GLU A 29 0.67 -0.93 0.63
N THR A 30 -0.35 -1.78 0.45
CA THR A 30 -0.23 -3.24 0.50
C THR A 30 -1.24 -3.87 -0.45
N ASP A 31 -0.82 -4.91 -1.17
CA ASP A 31 -1.65 -5.69 -2.11
C ASP A 31 -1.23 -7.17 -2.07
N LEU A 32 -1.52 -7.82 -0.96
CA LEU A 32 -1.08 -9.15 -0.61
C LEU A 32 -2.03 -10.22 -1.17
N VAL A 33 -1.50 -11.31 -1.73
CA VAL A 33 -2.29 -12.50 -2.10
C VAL A 33 -1.85 -13.67 -1.23
N ILE A 34 -2.77 -14.29 -0.50
CA ILE A 34 -2.51 -15.50 0.32
C ILE A 34 -3.40 -16.63 -0.18
N PHE A 35 -2.85 -17.83 -0.30
CA PHE A 35 -3.57 -19.07 -0.59
C PHE A 35 -3.19 -20.19 0.38
N LEU A 36 -4.22 -20.82 0.96
CA LEU A 36 -4.15 -22.14 1.55
C LEU A 36 -4.54 -23.14 0.45
N ALA A 37 -3.55 -23.51 -0.36
CA ALA A 37 -3.78 -24.29 -1.58
C ALA A 37 -3.88 -25.80 -1.31
N GLY A 38 -4.84 -26.44 -1.97
CA GLY A 38 -5.09 -27.89 -1.91
C GLY A 38 -4.81 -28.64 -3.20
N LEU A 39 -4.75 -27.91 -4.32
CA LEU A 39 -4.43 -28.47 -5.63
C LEU A 39 -3.66 -27.44 -6.45
N GLU A 40 -2.72 -27.91 -7.26
CA GLU A 40 -2.01 -27.14 -8.26
C GLU A 40 -1.99 -27.93 -9.56
N SER A 41 -2.03 -27.24 -10.70
CA SER A 41 -1.96 -27.86 -12.02
C SER A 41 -1.24 -26.94 -12.99
N SER A 42 -0.39 -27.49 -13.84
CA SER A 42 0.30 -26.75 -14.89
C SER A 42 -0.11 -27.37 -16.23
N ILE A 43 -0.81 -26.59 -17.06
CA ILE A 43 -1.45 -27.09 -18.28
C ILE A 43 -0.90 -26.31 -19.46
N MET A 44 -0.42 -27.04 -20.46
CA MET A 44 -0.02 -26.47 -21.73
C MET A 44 -1.26 -26.23 -22.59
N ILE A 45 -1.42 -25.00 -23.07
CA ILE A 45 -2.54 -24.54 -23.87
C ILE A 45 -2.00 -24.02 -25.21
N GLU A 46 -2.70 -24.38 -26.26
CA GLU A 46 -2.44 -23.86 -27.60
C GLU A 46 -3.04 -22.45 -27.73
N GLN A 47 -2.18 -21.46 -27.90
CA GLN A 47 -2.55 -20.10 -28.24
C GLN A 47 -2.58 -19.95 -29.76
N LYS A 48 -3.78 -19.72 -30.30
CA LYS A 48 -3.96 -19.40 -31.72
C LYS A 48 -3.78 -17.90 -31.94
N GLN A 49 -2.54 -17.43 -31.97
CA GLN A 49 -2.19 -16.08 -32.42
C GLN A 49 -1.32 -16.19 -33.67
N GLY A 50 -1.88 -15.89 -34.83
CA GLY A 50 -1.18 -15.92 -36.13
C GLY A 50 -1.28 -17.26 -36.86
N LEU A 51 -0.35 -17.49 -37.79
CA LEU A 51 -0.29 -18.66 -38.69
C LEU A 51 0.32 -19.91 -38.03
N GLU A 52 1.03 -19.77 -36.90
CA GLU A 52 1.61 -20.89 -36.16
C GLU A 52 1.08 -20.95 -34.72
N PRO A 53 0.75 -22.16 -34.21
CA PRO A 53 0.30 -22.34 -32.85
C PRO A 53 1.45 -22.11 -31.86
N GLN A 54 1.27 -21.15 -30.95
CA GLN A 54 2.18 -20.98 -29.82
C GLN A 54 1.68 -21.79 -28.63
N PHE A 55 2.47 -22.75 -28.15
CA PHE A 55 2.16 -23.46 -26.93
C PHE A 55 2.62 -22.65 -25.73
N ARG A 56 1.69 -22.38 -24.81
CA ARG A 56 1.96 -21.62 -23.58
C ARG A 56 1.43 -22.38 -22.38
N THR A 57 2.11 -22.28 -21.25
CA THR A 57 1.67 -22.96 -20.03
C THR A 57 0.93 -22.00 -19.11
N LEU A 58 -0.20 -22.45 -18.58
CA LEU A 58 -0.89 -21.82 -17.46
C LEU A 58 -0.72 -22.65 -16.21
N HIS A 59 -0.47 -21.95 -15.12
CA HIS A 59 -0.34 -22.53 -13.80
C HIS A 59 -1.55 -22.15 -12.95
N PHE A 60 -2.24 -23.16 -12.45
CA PHE A 60 -3.42 -23.04 -11.62
C PHE A 60 -3.08 -23.42 -10.18
N ILE A 61 -3.56 -22.63 -9.24
CA ILE A 61 -3.54 -22.94 -7.81
C ILE A 61 -4.98 -22.84 -7.30
N PHE A 62 -5.50 -23.90 -6.69
CA PHE A 62 -6.85 -23.94 -6.13
C PHE A 62 -6.81 -24.12 -4.62
N GLY A 63 -7.70 -23.42 -3.92
CA GLY A 63 -7.81 -23.49 -2.47
C GLY A 63 -8.56 -22.31 -1.88
N LEU A 64 -8.31 -22.02 -0.61
CA LEU A 64 -8.86 -20.84 0.05
C LEU A 64 -7.87 -19.69 -0.14
N GLY A 65 -8.27 -18.64 -0.85
CA GLY A 65 -7.42 -17.51 -1.14
C GLY A 65 -8.03 -16.17 -0.73
N ILE A 66 -7.17 -15.18 -0.51
CA ILE A 66 -7.57 -13.80 -0.25
C ILE A 66 -6.66 -12.86 -1.02
N TYR A 67 -7.27 -11.90 -1.72
CA TYR A 67 -6.60 -10.69 -2.16
C TYR A 67 -6.89 -9.58 -1.16
N TYR A 68 -5.86 -9.10 -0.47
CA TYR A 68 -5.96 -8.06 0.52
C TYR A 68 -5.28 -6.80 0.00
N SER A 69 -6.02 -5.69 -0.03
CA SER A 69 -5.49 -4.40 -0.46
C SER A 69 -5.67 -3.35 0.62
N LYS A 70 -4.63 -2.56 0.87
CA LYS A 70 -4.64 -1.35 1.68
C LYS A 70 -4.12 -0.21 0.83
N PHE A 71 -4.96 0.79 0.58
CA PHE A 71 -4.69 1.83 -0.40
C PHE A 71 -5.29 3.17 0.02
N GLU A 72 -4.87 4.24 -0.65
CA GLU A 72 -5.38 5.58 -0.46
C GLU A 72 -6.14 6.01 -1.72
N LEU A 73 -7.29 6.65 -1.54
CA LEU A 73 -7.92 7.45 -2.59
C LEU A 73 -7.33 8.85 -2.57
N GLN A 74 -7.28 9.47 -1.38
CA GLN A 74 -6.68 10.77 -1.13
C GLN A 74 -5.61 10.63 -0.04
N SER A 75 -4.55 11.44 -0.16
CA SER A 75 -3.38 11.37 0.73
C SER A 75 -3.77 11.39 2.21
N GLY A 76 -3.29 10.40 2.97
CA GLY A 76 -3.46 10.31 4.41
C GLY A 76 -4.73 9.59 4.88
N ARG A 77 -5.54 9.04 3.98
CA ARG A 77 -6.69 8.18 4.32
C ARG A 77 -6.57 6.81 3.68
N TYR A 78 -6.26 5.81 4.51
CA TYR A 78 -6.17 4.42 4.08
C TYR A 78 -7.53 3.73 4.15
N ILE A 79 -7.87 3.04 3.08
CA ILE A 79 -8.99 2.11 2.95
C ILE A 79 -8.41 0.71 2.87
N VAL A 80 -9.09 -0.25 3.49
CA VAL A 80 -8.78 -1.68 3.40
C VAL A 80 -9.93 -2.35 2.66
N ASP A 81 -9.59 -3.15 1.65
CA ASP A 81 -10.53 -4.02 0.93
C ASP A 81 -9.97 -5.43 0.84
N ASN A 82 -10.83 -6.43 0.98
CA ASN A 82 -10.45 -7.83 0.88
C ASN A 82 -11.43 -8.61 -0.03
N ARG A 83 -10.87 -9.47 -0.87
CA ARG A 83 -11.62 -10.28 -1.84
C ARG A 83 -11.28 -11.75 -1.65
N GLU A 84 -12.30 -12.57 -1.48
CA GLU A 84 -12.14 -14.03 -1.49
C GLU A 84 -11.77 -14.53 -2.88
N LEU A 85 -10.90 -15.54 -2.94
CA LEU A 85 -10.46 -16.19 -4.17
C LEU A 85 -10.52 -17.71 -3.96
N THR A 86 -11.02 -18.45 -4.95
CA THR A 86 -10.98 -19.92 -4.94
C THR A 86 -9.88 -20.48 -5.83
N GLY A 87 -9.29 -19.65 -6.69
CA GLY A 87 -8.12 -20.02 -7.45
C GLY A 87 -7.29 -18.84 -7.95
N LEU A 88 -6.09 -19.17 -8.42
CA LEU A 88 -5.11 -18.26 -8.99
C LEU A 88 -4.63 -18.84 -10.32
N ILE A 89 -4.59 -18.00 -11.35
CA ILE A 89 -4.10 -18.34 -12.68
C ILE A 89 -2.85 -17.51 -12.96
N LEU A 90 -1.71 -18.18 -13.13
CA LEU A 90 -0.44 -17.56 -13.48
C LEU A 90 -0.05 -17.99 -14.89
N SER A 91 0.27 -17.02 -15.73
CA SER A 91 0.86 -17.24 -17.05
C SER A 91 2.32 -17.62 -16.89
N ASP A 92 2.85 -18.32 -17.88
CA ASP A 92 4.25 -18.75 -17.95
C ASP A 92 5.27 -17.64 -17.58
N PHE A 93 5.15 -16.45 -18.16
CA PHE A 93 6.07 -15.35 -17.92
C PHE A 93 5.97 -14.77 -16.49
N VAL A 94 4.78 -14.79 -15.87
CA VAL A 94 4.61 -14.34 -14.48
C VAL A 94 5.14 -15.40 -13.53
N TYR A 95 4.86 -16.67 -13.80
CA TYR A 95 5.40 -17.78 -13.04
C TYR A 95 6.93 -17.81 -13.08
N ASP A 96 7.52 -17.60 -14.26
CA ASP A 96 8.98 -17.55 -14.42
C ASP A 96 9.60 -16.37 -13.69
N HIS A 97 8.88 -15.24 -13.60
CA HIS A 97 9.28 -14.10 -12.76
C HIS A 97 9.30 -14.47 -11.27
N LEU A 98 8.28 -15.19 -10.78
CA LEU A 98 8.30 -15.72 -9.40
C LEU A 98 9.48 -16.66 -9.18
N ALA A 99 9.67 -17.60 -10.11
CA ALA A 99 10.66 -18.68 -10.02
C ALA A 99 12.12 -18.21 -10.11
N THR A 100 12.34 -17.02 -10.66
CA THR A 100 13.66 -16.36 -10.76
C THR A 100 13.85 -15.27 -9.71
N SER A 101 12.87 -15.07 -8.81
CA SER A 101 12.96 -14.05 -7.76
C SER A 101 14.07 -14.39 -6.76
N ARG A 102 14.66 -13.35 -6.16
CA ARG A 102 15.79 -13.51 -5.25
C ARG A 102 15.36 -14.16 -3.95
N ASN A 103 16.05 -15.23 -3.55
CA ASN A 103 15.85 -15.86 -2.25
C ASN A 103 16.24 -14.91 -1.11
N ILE A 104 15.31 -14.74 -0.15
CA ILE A 104 15.52 -13.93 1.06
C ILE A 104 16.32 -14.74 2.09
N THR A 105 16.13 -16.05 2.10
CA THR A 105 16.78 -16.97 3.03
C THR A 105 17.98 -17.68 2.42
N LEU A 106 18.97 -17.99 3.26
CA LEU A 106 20.17 -18.75 2.86
C LEU A 106 19.96 -20.28 2.80
N GLN A 107 18.79 -20.77 3.23
CA GLN A 107 18.46 -22.19 3.13
C GLN A 107 17.87 -22.51 1.76
N ASN A 108 18.51 -23.44 1.07
CA ASN A 108 17.97 -24.06 -0.13
C ASN A 108 17.27 -25.36 0.29
N ASP A 109 15.94 -25.30 0.44
CA ASP A 109 15.11 -26.48 0.64
C ASP A 109 14.05 -26.49 -0.46
N ARG A 110 13.98 -27.57 -1.25
CA ARG A 110 13.16 -27.65 -2.47
C ARG A 110 11.68 -27.39 -2.20
N ASP A 111 11.19 -27.76 -1.02
CA ASP A 111 9.78 -27.64 -0.68
C ASP A 111 9.44 -26.29 -0.04
N VAL A 112 10.45 -25.53 0.39
CA VAL A 112 10.29 -24.24 1.08
C VAL A 112 10.97 -23.15 0.28
N VAL A 113 10.15 -22.32 -0.37
CA VAL A 113 10.63 -21.15 -1.12
C VAL A 113 10.27 -19.92 -0.31
N ILE A 114 11.28 -19.13 0.09
CA ILE A 114 11.09 -17.83 0.74
C ILE A 114 11.92 -16.81 -0.06
N ALA A 115 11.27 -16.24 -1.06
CA ALA A 115 11.85 -15.29 -1.99
C ALA A 115 11.12 -13.94 -1.95
N GLU A 116 11.71 -12.91 -2.55
CA GLU A 116 11.17 -11.54 -2.56
C GLU A 116 9.72 -11.46 -3.06
N LYS A 117 9.36 -12.29 -4.04
CA LYS A 117 8.05 -12.24 -4.70
C LYS A 117 7.14 -13.41 -4.37
N VAL A 118 7.64 -14.43 -3.67
CA VAL A 118 6.85 -15.61 -3.32
C VAL A 118 7.31 -16.25 -2.03
N ILE A 119 6.35 -16.68 -1.24
CA ILE A 119 6.58 -17.57 -0.09
C ILE A 119 5.72 -18.82 -0.30
N LYS A 120 6.35 -19.98 -0.50
CA LYS A 120 5.69 -21.28 -0.61
C LYS A 120 6.22 -22.21 0.45
N ILE A 121 5.32 -22.78 1.25
CA ILE A 121 5.67 -23.69 2.35
C ILE A 121 4.65 -24.83 2.43
N PRO A 122 5.08 -26.10 2.58
CA PRO A 122 4.16 -27.19 2.83
C PRO A 122 3.50 -27.00 4.20
N ILE A 123 2.21 -27.30 4.29
CA ILE A 123 1.51 -27.22 5.59
C ILE A 123 2.06 -28.31 6.53
N ASP A 124 2.39 -29.47 5.95
CA ASP A 124 3.00 -30.58 6.65
C ASP A 124 4.53 -30.44 6.68
N LEU A 125 5.07 -30.21 7.88
CA LEU A 125 6.50 -30.06 8.14
C LEU A 125 7.08 -31.28 8.87
N SER A 126 6.34 -32.38 9.04
CA SER A 126 6.77 -33.57 9.79
C SER A 126 8.06 -34.18 9.26
N ASN A 127 8.31 -34.06 7.96
CA ASN A 127 9.45 -34.65 7.27
C ASN A 127 10.74 -33.81 7.41
N LYS A 128 10.69 -32.68 8.14
CA LYS A 128 11.84 -31.77 8.32
C LYS A 128 12.45 -31.90 9.71
N THR A 129 13.76 -31.68 9.81
CA THR A 129 14.46 -31.71 11.09
C THR A 129 14.05 -30.53 11.98
N THR A 130 14.15 -30.69 13.30
CA THR A 130 13.79 -29.65 14.29
C THR A 130 14.51 -28.32 14.02
N THR A 131 15.79 -28.36 13.62
CA THR A 131 16.58 -27.18 13.28
C THR A 131 16.01 -26.45 12.05
N LYS A 132 15.61 -27.20 11.02
CA LYS A 132 14.95 -26.65 9.83
C LYS A 132 13.59 -26.05 10.16
N ILE A 133 12.78 -26.74 10.96
CA ILE A 133 11.46 -26.24 11.40
C ILE A 133 11.63 -24.93 12.17
N THR A 134 12.60 -24.86 13.09
CA THR A 134 12.91 -23.65 13.86
C THR A 134 13.31 -22.49 12.96
N PHE A 135 14.13 -22.75 11.94
CA PHE A 135 14.50 -21.75 10.94
C PHE A 135 13.29 -21.26 10.14
N ILE A 136 12.48 -22.18 9.59
CA ILE A 136 11.28 -21.86 8.81
C ILE A 136 10.32 -21.02 9.63
N LYS A 137 10.08 -21.41 10.89
CA LYS A 137 9.27 -20.66 11.84
C LYS A 137 9.81 -19.25 12.06
N GLY A 138 11.11 -19.10 12.32
CA GLY A 138 11.74 -17.79 12.50
C GLY A 138 11.63 -16.90 11.25
N ALA A 139 11.90 -17.46 10.08
CA ALA A 139 11.82 -16.77 8.79
C ALA A 139 10.37 -16.33 8.48
N LEU A 140 9.39 -17.20 8.70
CA LEU A 140 7.98 -16.88 8.50
C LEU A 140 7.47 -15.82 9.47
N MET A 141 7.82 -15.93 10.75
CA MET A 141 7.40 -14.93 11.73
C MET A 141 7.93 -13.55 11.33
N ARG A 142 9.20 -13.44 10.96
CA ARG A 142 9.83 -12.17 10.58
C ARG A 142 9.32 -11.60 9.25
N ASN A 143 9.18 -12.43 8.22
CA ASN A 143 8.97 -11.96 6.85
C ASN A 143 7.50 -11.99 6.41
N LEU A 144 6.63 -12.74 7.10
CA LEU A 144 5.24 -12.94 6.69
C LEU A 144 4.25 -12.61 7.81
N PHE A 145 4.34 -13.29 8.96
CA PHE A 145 3.30 -13.22 9.98
C PHE A 145 3.33 -11.92 10.81
N ILE A 146 4.50 -11.40 11.18
CA ILE A 146 4.57 -10.14 11.93
C ILE A 146 4.16 -8.95 11.05
N PRO A 147 4.69 -8.79 9.81
CA PRO A 147 4.32 -7.65 8.97
C PRO A 147 2.85 -7.65 8.52
N HIS A 148 2.25 -8.83 8.35
CA HIS A 148 0.89 -8.99 7.82
C HIS A 148 -0.07 -9.64 8.81
N LYS A 149 0.16 -9.48 10.11
CA LYS A 149 -0.62 -10.13 11.18
C LYS A 149 -2.12 -9.93 11.00
N ASP A 150 -2.54 -8.68 10.82
CA ASP A 150 -3.95 -8.30 10.70
C ASP A 150 -4.60 -8.97 9.48
N VAL A 151 -3.87 -9.10 8.37
CA VAL A 151 -4.36 -9.76 7.15
C VAL A 151 -4.66 -11.24 7.39
N PHE A 152 -3.79 -11.94 8.13
CA PHE A 152 -4.04 -13.34 8.47
C PHE A 152 -5.22 -13.52 9.42
N LEU A 153 -5.43 -12.58 10.35
CA LEU A 153 -6.59 -12.61 11.24
C LEU A 153 -7.88 -12.39 10.45
N ASP A 154 -7.93 -11.37 9.61
CA ASP A 154 -9.06 -11.09 8.71
C ASP A 154 -9.34 -12.28 7.78
N PHE A 155 -8.30 -12.91 7.26
CA PHE A 155 -8.42 -14.08 6.39
C PHE A 155 -9.02 -15.27 7.13
N MET A 156 -8.56 -15.56 8.34
CA MET A 156 -9.12 -16.65 9.14
C MET A 156 -10.57 -16.38 9.56
N ASP A 157 -10.93 -15.12 9.85
CA ASP A 157 -12.31 -14.75 10.15
C ASP A 157 -13.20 -14.81 8.91
N LEU A 158 -12.68 -14.44 7.74
CA LEU A 158 -13.34 -14.65 6.46
C LEU A 158 -13.61 -16.14 6.22
N ILE A 159 -12.64 -17.03 6.48
CA ILE A 159 -12.80 -18.49 6.36
C ILE A 159 -13.83 -19.05 7.34
N LYS A 160 -14.09 -18.42 8.49
CA LYS A 160 -15.13 -18.89 9.42
C LYS A 160 -16.56 -18.57 8.96
N LYS A 161 -16.76 -17.59 8.07
CA LYS A 161 -18.11 -17.22 7.59
C LYS A 161 -18.75 -18.38 6.83
N PRO A 162 -20.02 -18.76 7.11
CA PRO A 162 -20.66 -19.89 6.42
C PRO A 162 -20.74 -19.72 4.90
N ASP A 163 -20.96 -18.50 4.42
CA ASP A 163 -21.19 -18.23 3.00
C ASP A 163 -19.92 -18.07 2.15
N SER A 164 -18.73 -17.98 2.77
CA SER A 164 -17.48 -17.74 2.04
C SER A 164 -16.89 -19.04 1.49
N TYR A 165 -16.22 -18.95 0.33
CA TYR A 165 -15.61 -20.09 -0.37
C TYR A 165 -16.56 -21.26 -0.69
N ASN A 166 -17.87 -21.01 -0.81
CA ASN A 166 -18.82 -22.05 -1.21
C ASN A 166 -18.67 -22.33 -2.72
N PRO A 167 -18.26 -23.54 -3.14
CA PRO A 167 -18.15 -23.88 -4.56
C PRO A 167 -19.48 -23.81 -5.32
N GLU A 168 -20.63 -23.92 -4.64
CA GLU A 168 -21.96 -23.76 -5.26
C GLU A 168 -22.24 -22.35 -5.76
N ASN A 169 -21.53 -21.34 -5.24
CA ASN A 169 -21.60 -19.97 -5.76
C ASN A 169 -20.64 -19.78 -6.95
N GLY A 170 -20.00 -20.86 -7.40
CA GLY A 170 -18.99 -20.90 -8.44
C GLY A 170 -17.62 -20.36 -8.00
N HIS A 171 -16.67 -20.43 -8.94
CA HIS A 171 -15.28 -20.04 -8.66
C HIS A 171 -15.01 -18.55 -8.85
N ILE A 172 -14.00 -18.08 -8.11
CA ILE A 172 -13.43 -16.74 -8.20
C ILE A 172 -11.93 -16.88 -8.45
N PHE A 173 -11.46 -16.43 -9.61
CA PHE A 173 -10.06 -16.54 -10.01
C PHE A 173 -9.37 -15.19 -10.12
N LEU A 174 -8.22 -15.05 -9.47
CA LEU A 174 -7.29 -13.97 -9.79
C LEU A 174 -6.42 -14.41 -10.98
N SER A 175 -6.41 -13.64 -12.06
CA SER A 175 -5.86 -14.06 -13.33
C SER A 175 -4.74 -13.17 -13.84
N THR A 176 -3.69 -13.81 -14.36
CA THR A 176 -2.70 -13.18 -15.25
C THR A 176 -2.75 -13.77 -16.66
N HIS A 177 -3.81 -14.49 -17.02
CA HIS A 177 -4.01 -15.04 -18.37
C HIS A 177 -3.89 -13.93 -19.42
N TRP A 178 -3.40 -14.24 -20.62
CA TRP A 178 -3.12 -13.21 -21.64
C TRP A 178 -4.36 -12.38 -22.03
N SER A 179 -5.55 -12.99 -22.09
CA SER A 179 -6.80 -12.25 -22.36
C SER A 179 -7.41 -11.56 -21.15
N ASP A 180 -7.05 -12.01 -19.95
CA ASP A 180 -7.67 -11.61 -18.68
C ASP A 180 -6.57 -11.23 -17.69
N TYR A 181 -5.65 -10.39 -18.15
CA TYR A 181 -4.45 -10.03 -17.41
C TYR A 181 -4.79 -9.03 -16.31
N ASN A 182 -4.36 -9.31 -15.08
CA ASN A 182 -4.67 -8.50 -13.90
C ASN A 182 -6.18 -8.28 -13.65
N LYS A 183 -6.97 -9.33 -13.88
CA LYS A 183 -8.43 -9.32 -13.66
C LYS A 183 -8.83 -10.36 -12.63
N ILE A 184 -9.94 -10.10 -11.93
CA ILE A 184 -10.63 -11.13 -11.14
C ILE A 184 -11.79 -11.67 -11.96
N LEU A 185 -11.79 -12.98 -12.23
CA LEU A 185 -12.84 -13.68 -12.94
C LEU A 185 -13.82 -14.27 -11.93
N ILE A 186 -15.11 -13.93 -12.05
CA ILE A 186 -16.17 -14.49 -11.22
C ILE A 186 -17.04 -15.46 -12.03
N SER A 187 -17.70 -16.37 -11.32
CA SER A 187 -18.69 -17.28 -11.90
C SER A 187 -20.01 -16.57 -12.23
N THR A 188 -20.71 -17.10 -13.22
CA THR A 188 -22.09 -16.75 -13.55
C THR A 188 -23.06 -17.21 -12.46
N GLU A 189 -22.73 -18.27 -11.72
CA GLU A 189 -23.56 -18.92 -10.70
C GLU A 189 -23.61 -18.15 -9.37
N MET A 190 -22.76 -17.13 -9.21
CA MET A 190 -22.73 -16.30 -8.01
C MET A 190 -24.05 -15.56 -7.77
N LYS A 191 -24.60 -15.69 -6.55
CA LYS A 191 -25.89 -15.11 -6.14
C LYS A 191 -25.89 -13.59 -6.27
N GLY A 192 -27.01 -13.03 -6.76
CA GLY A 192 -27.13 -11.63 -7.22
C GLY A 192 -26.62 -10.55 -6.26
N ASN A 193 -27.00 -10.56 -4.98
CA ASN A 193 -26.55 -9.54 -4.02
C ASN A 193 -25.05 -9.61 -3.74
N VAL A 194 -24.50 -10.82 -3.62
CA VAL A 194 -23.06 -11.05 -3.42
C VAL A 194 -22.30 -10.63 -4.68
N LYS A 195 -22.83 -10.97 -5.85
CA LYS A 195 -22.27 -10.60 -7.15
C LYS A 195 -22.17 -9.08 -7.33
N LEU A 196 -23.22 -8.32 -7.00
CA LEU A 196 -23.19 -6.86 -7.12
C LEU A 196 -22.13 -6.22 -6.21
N GLN A 197 -22.00 -6.70 -4.98
CA GLN A 197 -20.96 -6.22 -4.07
C GLN A 197 -19.56 -6.60 -4.57
N PHE A 198 -19.42 -7.82 -5.09
CA PHE A 198 -18.14 -8.33 -5.56
C PHE A 198 -17.68 -7.64 -6.85
N MET A 199 -18.60 -7.21 -7.72
CA MET A 199 -18.29 -6.48 -8.96
C MET A 199 -17.74 -5.06 -8.74
N ASN A 200 -17.80 -4.54 -7.51
CA ASN A 200 -17.20 -3.24 -7.21
C ASN A 200 -15.69 -3.28 -7.46
N SER A 201 -15.20 -2.31 -8.25
CA SER A 201 -13.76 -2.13 -8.51
C SER A 201 -12.94 -2.12 -7.23
N THR A 202 -11.76 -2.74 -7.28
CA THR A 202 -10.80 -2.82 -6.18
C THR A 202 -9.45 -2.28 -6.63
N ALA A 203 -8.68 -1.75 -5.68
CA ALA A 203 -7.31 -1.30 -5.94
C ALA A 203 -6.44 -2.44 -6.49
N GLY A 204 -5.45 -2.09 -7.32
CA GLY A 204 -4.44 -3.00 -7.87
C GLY A 204 -4.94 -3.96 -8.96
N ILE A 205 -6.24 -4.12 -9.11
CA ILE A 205 -6.89 -4.95 -10.14
C ILE A 205 -7.44 -4.05 -11.23
N GLU A 206 -7.32 -4.48 -12.49
CA GLU A 206 -7.86 -3.73 -13.63
C GLU A 206 -9.39 -3.76 -13.66
N GLU A 207 -9.96 -4.97 -13.59
CA GLU A 207 -11.40 -5.19 -13.70
C GLU A 207 -11.81 -6.51 -13.06
N ILE A 208 -13.09 -6.57 -12.64
CA ILE A 208 -13.75 -7.79 -12.20
C ILE A 208 -14.75 -8.20 -13.28
N VAL A 209 -14.55 -9.38 -13.88
CA VAL A 209 -15.28 -9.81 -15.08
C VAL A 209 -15.93 -11.17 -14.84
N ILE A 210 -17.09 -11.40 -15.44
CA ILE A 210 -17.76 -12.71 -15.42
C ILE A 210 -17.11 -13.62 -16.46
N GLY A 211 -16.48 -14.71 -16.01
CA GLY A 211 -15.75 -15.60 -16.91
C GLY A 211 -15.11 -16.84 -16.29
N ALA A 212 -15.18 -17.04 -14.98
CA ALA A 212 -14.51 -18.16 -14.31
C ALA A 212 -14.97 -19.52 -14.87
N ASP A 213 -16.29 -19.66 -15.12
CA ASP A 213 -16.87 -20.91 -15.63
C ASP A 213 -16.36 -21.25 -17.04
N LYS A 214 -16.16 -20.23 -17.89
CA LYS A 214 -15.64 -20.43 -19.25
C LYS A 214 -14.22 -21.00 -19.20
N VAL A 215 -13.39 -20.48 -18.31
CA VAL A 215 -12.00 -20.94 -18.15
C VAL A 215 -11.97 -22.36 -17.60
N ILE A 216 -12.68 -22.63 -16.50
CA ILE A 216 -12.62 -23.95 -15.87
C ILE A 216 -13.25 -25.04 -16.75
N ASN A 217 -14.34 -24.74 -17.47
CA ASN A 217 -15.02 -25.71 -18.33
C ASN A 217 -14.23 -26.02 -19.60
N LYS A 218 -13.42 -25.08 -20.08
CA LYS A 218 -12.56 -25.28 -21.25
C LYS A 218 -11.33 -26.14 -20.93
N ILE A 219 -10.81 -26.02 -19.71
CA ILE A 219 -9.50 -26.57 -19.35
C ILE A 219 -9.63 -27.88 -18.56
N PHE A 220 -10.63 -28.01 -17.68
CA PHE A 220 -10.77 -29.14 -16.78
C PHE A 220 -12.01 -29.99 -17.10
N THR A 221 -11.84 -31.31 -17.01
CA THR A 221 -12.92 -32.28 -17.14
C THR A 221 -13.93 -32.16 -15.98
N LEU A 222 -15.13 -32.72 -16.15
CA LEU A 222 -16.15 -32.74 -15.08
C LEU A 222 -15.65 -33.44 -13.81
N SER A 223 -14.82 -34.47 -13.95
CA SER A 223 -14.26 -35.22 -12.81
C SER A 223 -13.26 -34.36 -12.02
N GLU A 224 -12.35 -33.68 -12.73
CA GLU A 224 -11.36 -32.79 -12.12
C GLU A 224 -12.01 -31.59 -11.44
N ARG A 225 -13.07 -31.03 -12.03
CA ARG A 225 -13.85 -29.94 -11.40
C ARG A 225 -14.47 -30.38 -10.08
N LYS A 226 -15.13 -31.54 -10.05
CA LYS A 226 -15.68 -32.09 -8.80
C LYS A 226 -14.60 -32.33 -7.74
N GLU A 227 -13.41 -32.76 -8.16
CA GLU A 227 -12.28 -32.92 -7.24
C GLU A 227 -11.77 -31.58 -6.71
N ILE A 228 -11.70 -30.54 -7.54
CA ILE A 228 -11.36 -29.17 -7.13
C ILE A 228 -12.38 -28.67 -6.08
N ASP A 229 -13.67 -28.80 -6.35
CA ASP A 229 -14.75 -28.37 -5.44
C ASP A 229 -14.71 -29.12 -4.11
N LYS A 230 -14.53 -30.44 -4.18
CA LYS A 230 -14.39 -31.30 -3.01
C LYS A 230 -13.18 -30.88 -2.17
N ARG A 231 -12.06 -30.55 -2.80
CA ARG A 231 -10.85 -30.09 -2.09
C ARG A 231 -11.02 -28.73 -1.46
N ILE A 232 -11.64 -27.77 -2.13
CA ILE A 232 -11.92 -26.44 -1.57
C ILE A 232 -12.85 -26.58 -0.36
N SER A 233 -13.93 -27.36 -0.49
CA SER A 233 -14.88 -27.63 0.60
C SER A 233 -14.21 -28.31 1.79
N PHE A 234 -13.33 -29.28 1.53
CA PHE A 234 -12.57 -29.96 2.56
C PHE A 234 -11.62 -29.00 3.31
N LEU A 235 -10.89 -28.15 2.59
CA LEU A 235 -10.03 -27.14 3.22
C LEU A 235 -10.86 -26.17 4.05
N LYS A 236 -12.00 -25.71 3.53
CA LYS A 236 -12.93 -24.83 4.23
C LYS A 236 -13.39 -25.44 5.54
N ASP A 237 -13.81 -26.70 5.55
CA ASP A 237 -14.21 -27.42 6.76
C ASP A 237 -13.07 -27.52 7.80
N VAL A 238 -11.84 -27.79 7.35
CA VAL A 238 -10.69 -27.90 8.25
C VAL A 238 -10.31 -26.55 8.86
N TYR A 239 -10.20 -25.50 8.05
CA TYR A 239 -9.73 -24.18 8.49
C TYR A 239 -10.80 -23.37 9.24
N SER A 240 -12.08 -23.51 8.89
CA SER A 240 -13.18 -22.87 9.64
C SER A 240 -13.28 -23.37 11.08
N ASN A 241 -13.01 -24.65 11.30
CA ASN A 241 -13.02 -25.29 12.61
C ASN A 241 -11.66 -25.26 13.33
N LEU A 242 -10.68 -24.50 12.83
CA LEU A 242 -9.34 -24.48 13.39
C LEU A 242 -9.26 -23.53 14.60
N SER A 243 -8.88 -24.06 15.77
CA SER A 243 -8.48 -23.19 16.89
C SER A 243 -7.03 -22.81 16.70
N TYR A 244 -6.70 -21.52 16.69
CA TYR A 244 -5.30 -21.04 16.58
C TYR A 244 -5.07 -19.93 17.60
N ASP A 245 -3.80 -19.65 17.89
CA ASP A 245 -3.41 -18.54 18.77
C ASP A 245 -3.22 -17.27 17.95
N PRO A 246 -4.03 -16.21 18.14
CA PRO A 246 -3.87 -14.93 17.44
C PRO A 246 -2.54 -14.22 17.73
N MET A 247 -1.86 -14.54 18.84
CA MET A 247 -0.53 -14.00 19.15
C MET A 247 0.57 -14.75 18.42
N TYR A 248 0.32 -16.00 17.99
CA TYR A 248 1.28 -16.88 17.37
C TYR A 248 0.69 -17.56 16.12
N LEU A 249 0.70 -16.82 15.00
CA LEU A 249 0.05 -17.23 13.75
C LEU A 249 0.62 -18.50 13.11
N PHE A 250 1.87 -18.88 13.41
CA PHE A 250 2.42 -20.16 12.94
C PHE A 250 1.64 -21.37 13.51
N SER A 251 0.91 -21.20 14.62
CA SER A 251 -0.03 -22.22 15.12
C SER A 251 -1.11 -22.61 14.11
N ILE A 252 -1.43 -21.74 13.14
CA ILE A 252 -2.33 -22.07 12.02
C ILE A 252 -1.75 -23.23 11.22
N ILE A 253 -0.46 -23.17 10.87
CA ILE A 253 0.22 -24.22 10.09
C ILE A 253 0.30 -25.51 10.90
N ASP A 254 0.79 -25.43 12.14
CA ASP A 254 0.99 -26.61 13.01
C ASP A 254 -0.31 -27.39 13.23
N LYS A 255 -1.38 -26.67 13.58
CA LYS A 255 -2.66 -27.30 13.89
C LYS A 255 -3.40 -27.73 12.63
N ALA A 256 -3.28 -26.99 11.53
CA ALA A 256 -3.85 -27.41 10.25
C ALA A 256 -3.19 -28.69 9.76
N SER A 257 -1.86 -28.82 9.89
CA SER A 257 -1.13 -30.04 9.54
C SER A 257 -1.73 -31.26 10.25
N ASN A 258 -1.87 -31.19 11.57
CA ASN A 258 -2.44 -32.28 12.36
C ASN A 258 -3.85 -32.68 11.91
N LYS A 259 -4.73 -31.70 11.63
CA LYS A 259 -6.11 -31.97 11.16
C LYS A 259 -6.16 -32.51 9.73
N LEU A 260 -5.32 -32.00 8.84
CA LEU A 260 -5.23 -32.45 7.45
C LEU A 260 -4.66 -33.87 7.35
N ILE A 261 -3.69 -34.21 8.20
CA ILE A 261 -3.13 -35.56 8.32
C ILE A 261 -4.16 -36.53 8.92
N ALA A 262 -4.81 -36.15 10.02
CA ALA A 262 -5.79 -36.99 10.71
C ALA A 262 -7.04 -37.30 9.86
N LYS A 263 -7.39 -36.41 8.92
CA LYS A 263 -8.49 -36.61 7.97
C LYS A 263 -8.06 -37.23 6.62
N ARG A 264 -6.83 -37.75 6.46
CA ARG A 264 -6.35 -38.22 5.14
C ARG A 264 -7.15 -39.41 4.58
N GLN A 265 -7.90 -39.13 3.51
CA GLN A 265 -7.91 -39.90 2.25
C GLN A 265 -7.05 -39.17 1.20
N PHE A 266 -5.80 -38.80 1.53
CA PHE A 266 -4.88 -38.22 0.55
C PHE A 266 -3.74 -39.19 0.29
N PRO A 267 -3.39 -39.46 -0.99
CA PRO A 267 -2.10 -40.06 -1.30
C PRO A 267 -1.04 -39.11 -0.76
N SER A 268 -0.17 -39.63 0.11
CA SER A 268 1.14 -39.02 0.28
C SER A 268 1.72 -38.91 -1.11
N ALA A 269 2.06 -37.70 -1.56
CA ALA A 269 2.97 -37.57 -2.69
C ALA A 269 4.27 -38.26 -2.24
N ALA A 270 4.43 -39.53 -2.61
CA ALA A 270 5.67 -40.25 -2.47
C ALA A 270 6.69 -39.44 -3.25
N GLY A 271 7.68 -38.90 -2.53
CA GLY A 271 8.77 -38.18 -3.13
C GLY A 271 9.60 -39.15 -3.95
N ASP A 272 9.44 -39.12 -5.27
CA ASP A 272 10.49 -39.58 -6.16
C ASP A 272 11.60 -38.53 -6.13
N ALA A 273 12.65 -38.88 -5.38
CA ALA A 273 13.87 -38.12 -5.22
C ALA A 273 14.66 -38.17 -6.54
N LEU A 274 14.30 -37.31 -7.49
CA LEU A 274 15.21 -36.91 -8.56
C LEU A 274 16.03 -35.71 -8.10
N SER A 275 17.31 -36.00 -7.83
CA SER A 275 18.37 -35.02 -7.67
C SER A 275 18.54 -34.25 -8.99
N SER A 276 18.01 -33.03 -9.07
CA SER A 276 18.31 -32.13 -10.20
C SER A 276 19.45 -31.20 -9.80
N GLU A 277 20.49 -31.19 -10.61
CA GLU A 277 21.59 -30.22 -10.58
C GLU A 277 21.06 -28.76 -10.68
N LYS A 278 21.87 -27.81 -10.21
CA LYS A 278 21.55 -26.38 -10.16
C LYS A 278 21.14 -25.82 -11.52
N GLY A 279 19.84 -25.61 -11.73
CA GLY A 279 19.31 -24.74 -12.77
C GLY A 279 19.34 -23.25 -12.36
N ARG A 280 19.17 -22.34 -13.32
CA ARG A 280 19.05 -20.88 -13.10
C ARG A 280 17.72 -20.46 -12.45
N LYS A 281 16.78 -21.39 -12.27
CA LYS A 281 15.39 -21.18 -11.88
C LYS A 281 14.98 -22.29 -10.91
N GLU A 282 14.27 -21.96 -9.83
CA GLU A 282 13.72 -22.95 -8.90
C GLU A 282 12.26 -23.25 -9.27
N SER A 283 11.88 -24.53 -9.37
CA SER A 283 10.47 -24.86 -9.61
C SER A 283 9.65 -24.63 -8.35
N ILE A 284 8.81 -23.59 -8.37
CA ILE A 284 7.93 -23.27 -7.25
C ILE A 284 6.78 -24.29 -7.18
N LEU A 285 6.15 -24.64 -8.29
CA LEU A 285 5.10 -25.67 -8.31
C LEU A 285 5.70 -27.04 -8.64
N ILE A 286 5.17 -28.09 -8.01
CA ILE A 286 5.54 -29.48 -8.32
C ILE A 286 5.12 -29.81 -9.75
N SER A 287 3.90 -29.41 -10.13
CA SER A 287 3.35 -29.61 -11.48
C SER A 287 4.14 -28.88 -12.59
N ALA A 288 4.99 -27.92 -12.25
CA ALA A 288 5.80 -27.16 -13.20
C ALA A 288 7.27 -27.63 -13.27
N GLY A 289 7.58 -28.80 -12.68
CA GLY A 289 8.95 -29.33 -12.60
C GLY A 289 9.65 -29.47 -13.96
N ASP A 290 8.90 -29.78 -15.01
CA ASP A 290 9.47 -29.98 -16.36
C ASP A 290 9.91 -28.66 -17.03
N ARG A 291 9.62 -27.51 -16.41
CA ARG A 291 9.91 -26.17 -16.95
C ARG A 291 11.09 -25.47 -16.29
N ILE A 292 11.93 -26.19 -15.55
CA ILE A 292 13.10 -25.62 -14.84
C ILE A 292 14.08 -24.92 -15.79
N GLU A 293 14.26 -25.45 -17.01
CA GLU A 293 15.23 -24.92 -17.97
C GLU A 293 14.67 -23.83 -18.89
N SER A 294 13.34 -23.71 -18.97
CA SER A 294 12.68 -22.72 -19.82
C SER A 294 12.40 -21.42 -19.04
N VAL A 295 12.83 -20.29 -19.59
CA VAL A 295 12.47 -18.95 -19.11
C VAL A 295 11.82 -18.17 -20.25
N VAL A 296 10.55 -17.85 -20.08
CA VAL A 296 9.76 -17.06 -21.02
C VAL A 296 9.99 -15.58 -20.75
N LYS A 297 10.32 -14.83 -21.79
CA LYS A 297 10.45 -13.36 -21.70
C LYS A 297 9.08 -12.72 -21.48
N TRP A 298 9.08 -11.63 -20.73
CA TRP A 298 7.89 -10.82 -20.51
C TRP A 298 7.38 -10.24 -21.84
N PRO A 299 6.10 -10.44 -22.21
CA PRO A 299 5.56 -9.88 -23.44
C PRO A 299 5.52 -8.35 -23.43
N GLU A 300 5.83 -7.72 -24.56
CA GLU A 300 5.83 -6.25 -24.68
C GLU A 300 4.43 -5.63 -24.53
N GLU A 301 3.39 -6.39 -24.86
CA GLU A 301 1.98 -5.99 -24.72
C GLU A 301 1.61 -5.64 -23.28
N PHE A 302 2.27 -6.25 -22.29
CA PHE A 302 1.99 -6.00 -20.87
C PHE A 302 2.93 -4.93 -20.32
N LYS A 303 2.40 -3.70 -20.29
CA LYS A 303 3.13 -2.52 -19.79
C LYS A 303 3.53 -2.68 -18.33
N ARG A 304 4.83 -2.60 -18.07
CA ARG A 304 5.41 -2.49 -16.73
C ARG A 304 5.67 -1.02 -16.41
N ASN A 305 5.20 -0.54 -15.27
CA ASN A 305 5.46 0.81 -14.79
C ASN A 305 6.17 0.74 -13.44
N THR A 306 6.81 1.83 -13.02
CA THR A 306 7.21 1.93 -11.62
C THR A 306 6.01 2.38 -10.78
N LYS A 307 5.95 1.89 -9.54
CA LYS A 307 4.94 2.31 -8.56
C LYS A 307 4.82 3.84 -8.48
N LYS A 308 5.97 4.53 -8.45
CA LYS A 308 6.03 6.00 -8.35
C LYS A 308 5.40 6.70 -9.55
N ASP A 309 5.66 6.22 -10.77
CA ASP A 309 5.12 6.84 -11.98
C ASP A 309 3.59 6.78 -12.00
N LEU A 310 3.04 5.63 -11.58
CA LEU A 310 1.58 5.47 -11.50
C LEU A 310 0.98 6.33 -10.39
N GLU A 311 1.57 6.34 -9.19
CA GLU A 311 1.09 7.15 -8.06
C GLU A 311 1.09 8.64 -8.41
N LEU A 312 2.15 9.13 -9.06
CA LEU A 312 2.21 10.50 -9.56
C LEU A 312 1.09 10.77 -10.57
N SER A 313 0.89 9.87 -11.54
CA SER A 313 -0.13 10.05 -12.59
C SER A 313 -1.57 10.05 -12.06
N ALA A 314 -1.85 9.27 -11.01
CA ALA A 314 -3.17 9.19 -10.40
C ALA A 314 -3.54 10.50 -9.68
N VAL A 315 -2.59 11.08 -8.95
CA VAL A 315 -2.77 12.38 -8.28
C VAL A 315 -3.13 13.46 -9.30
N TYR A 316 -2.45 13.51 -10.45
CA TYR A 316 -2.76 14.49 -11.51
C TYR A 316 -4.13 14.31 -12.17
N LYS A 317 -4.71 13.09 -12.20
CA LYS A 317 -6.03 12.83 -12.78
C LYS A 317 -7.17 13.33 -11.89
N GLU A 318 -7.09 13.10 -10.58
CA GLU A 318 -8.13 13.58 -9.65
C GLU A 318 -8.25 15.11 -9.65
N PHE A 319 -7.12 15.84 -9.70
CA PHE A 319 -7.13 17.31 -9.79
C PHE A 319 -7.68 17.84 -11.13
N LYS A 320 -7.67 17.04 -12.20
CA LYS A 320 -8.26 17.40 -13.49
C LYS A 320 -9.75 17.08 -13.57
N GLU A 321 -10.18 15.93 -13.04
CA GLU A 321 -11.58 15.48 -13.13
C GLU A 321 -12.47 16.13 -12.06
N ASN A 322 -11.92 16.43 -10.88
CA ASN A 322 -12.59 17.17 -9.82
C ASN A 322 -11.70 18.34 -9.37
N PRO A 323 -11.61 19.44 -10.16
CA PRO A 323 -11.01 20.66 -9.65
C PRO A 323 -11.76 21.02 -8.36
N PRO A 324 -11.05 21.41 -7.28
CA PRO A 324 -11.71 21.79 -6.05
C PRO A 324 -12.75 22.86 -6.37
N ILE A 325 -14.02 22.52 -6.17
CA ILE A 325 -15.11 23.48 -6.31
C ILE A 325 -14.90 24.46 -5.17
N ILE A 326 -14.25 25.58 -5.48
CA ILE A 326 -14.32 26.77 -4.65
C ILE A 326 -15.77 27.20 -4.76
N ARG A 327 -16.61 26.76 -3.81
CA ARG A 327 -17.89 27.40 -3.54
C ARG A 327 -17.56 28.79 -3.00
N SER A 328 -17.33 29.72 -3.91
CA SER A 328 -17.55 31.13 -3.65
C SER A 328 -19.06 31.32 -3.52
N GLU A 329 -19.57 31.14 -2.29
CA GLU A 329 -20.86 31.74 -1.97
C GLU A 329 -20.70 33.26 -2.09
N SER A 330 -21.33 33.77 -3.13
CA SER A 330 -21.32 35.16 -3.56
C SER A 330 -22.09 36.06 -2.59
N SER A 331 -21.47 37.17 -2.20
CA SER A 331 -22.04 38.51 -2.35
C SER A 331 -20.86 39.49 -2.25
N SER A 332 -20.58 40.38 -3.18
CA SER A 332 -21.25 40.82 -4.39
C SER A 332 -20.16 41.46 -5.27
N LYS A 333 -20.40 41.45 -6.57
CA LYS A 333 -19.55 42.00 -7.64
C LYS A 333 -19.05 43.41 -7.31
N ASP A 334 -17.75 43.62 -7.46
CA ASP A 334 -17.22 44.73 -8.25
C ASP A 334 -15.86 44.36 -8.86
N GLN A 335 -15.88 44.31 -10.19
CA GLN A 335 -14.80 44.57 -11.14
C GLN A 335 -13.46 43.83 -10.94
N ILE A 336 -13.35 42.70 -11.64
CA ILE A 336 -12.09 42.24 -12.21
C ILE A 336 -11.72 43.25 -13.29
N MET A 337 -10.76 44.12 -12.99
CA MET A 337 -9.94 44.77 -14.01
C MET A 337 -8.75 43.83 -14.27
N ASP A 338 -8.51 43.55 -15.55
CA ASP A 338 -7.33 42.86 -16.05
C ASP A 338 -6.04 43.33 -15.37
N LEU A 339 -5.34 42.37 -14.77
CA LEU A 339 -3.90 42.42 -14.50
C LEU A 339 -3.30 41.06 -14.88
N THR A 340 -3.65 40.55 -16.06
CA THR A 340 -2.81 39.62 -16.82
C THR A 340 -1.70 40.40 -17.51
N GLU A 341 -0.80 40.97 -16.73
CA GLU A 341 0.51 41.53 -17.15
C GLU A 341 1.08 42.23 -15.91
N GLU A 342 1.81 41.50 -15.05
CA GLU A 342 2.85 42.06 -14.13
C GLU A 342 3.40 41.08 -13.07
N LEU A 343 3.04 39.79 -13.10
CA LEU A 343 3.70 38.78 -12.26
C LEU A 343 4.48 37.73 -13.07
N GLU A 344 5.15 38.19 -14.13
CA GLU A 344 6.39 37.56 -14.65
C GLU A 344 7.64 37.97 -13.81
N THR A 345 7.47 38.34 -12.55
CA THR A 345 8.61 38.58 -11.67
C THR A 345 9.18 37.25 -11.18
N LYS A 346 10.16 36.75 -11.94
CA LYS A 346 11.26 35.89 -11.50
C LYS A 346 10.85 34.77 -10.54
N VAL A 347 10.42 33.64 -11.10
CA VAL A 347 10.64 32.33 -10.48
C VAL A 347 12.16 32.17 -10.33
N LYS A 348 12.73 32.65 -9.21
CA LYS A 348 14.06 32.25 -8.79
C LYS A 348 13.97 30.73 -8.65
N ARG A 349 14.68 30.00 -9.52
CA ARG A 349 14.98 28.59 -9.34
C ARG A 349 15.33 28.39 -7.86
N GLN A 350 14.55 27.60 -7.14
CA GLN A 350 14.93 27.19 -5.80
C GLN A 350 16.22 26.37 -5.95
N GLU A 351 17.35 26.99 -5.66
CA GLU A 351 18.59 26.26 -5.44
C GLU A 351 18.37 25.38 -4.21
N PHE A 352 18.45 24.08 -4.42
CA PHE A 352 18.39 23.09 -3.35
C PHE A 352 19.66 23.22 -2.53
N GLU A 353 19.61 23.97 -1.43
CA GLU A 353 20.69 23.94 -0.44
C GLU A 353 20.52 22.72 0.47
N LEU A 354 21.51 21.82 0.44
CA LEU A 354 21.61 20.68 1.34
C LEU A 354 21.53 21.17 2.81
N ARG A 355 20.79 20.45 3.65
CA ARG A 355 20.57 20.73 5.10
C ARG A 355 21.86 20.71 5.96
N THR A 356 23.04 20.81 5.36
CA THR A 356 24.36 20.77 6.00
C THR A 356 25.02 22.15 6.11
N LEU A 357 24.35 23.24 5.75
CA LEU A 357 24.82 24.59 6.10
C LEU A 357 24.80 24.75 7.62
N LYS A 358 25.99 24.78 8.23
CA LYS A 358 26.17 25.09 9.65
C LYS A 358 25.48 26.43 9.94
N ARG A 359 24.50 26.41 10.85
CA ARG A 359 23.82 27.62 11.32
C ARG A 359 24.85 28.63 11.84
N PRO A 360 24.65 29.94 11.59
CA PRO A 360 25.61 30.95 12.01
C PRO A 360 25.73 30.98 13.53
N SER A 361 26.96 31.13 14.04
CA SER A 361 27.18 31.43 15.45
C SER A 361 26.86 32.90 15.67
N VAL A 362 26.05 33.21 16.68
CA VAL A 362 25.58 34.57 16.97
C VAL A 362 25.89 34.89 18.44
N ASN A 363 26.25 36.14 18.72
CA ASN A 363 26.53 36.61 20.08
C ASN A 363 25.22 36.84 20.86
N THR A 364 25.24 36.50 22.14
CA THR A 364 24.09 36.68 23.03
C THR A 364 23.83 38.16 23.27
N LYS A 365 22.65 38.63 22.86
CA LYS A 365 22.19 40.02 23.10
C LYS A 365 21.05 40.01 24.14
N PRO A 366 21.00 40.99 25.06
CA PRO A 366 19.86 41.13 25.97
C PRO A 366 18.60 41.51 25.18
N LEU A 367 17.47 40.88 25.51
CA LEU A 367 16.19 41.16 24.85
C LEU A 367 15.66 42.54 25.26
N PRO A 368 15.20 43.38 24.32
CA PRO A 368 14.51 44.62 24.66
C PRO A 368 13.15 44.30 25.33
N SER A 369 12.64 45.23 26.15
CA SER A 369 11.32 45.09 26.78
C SER A 369 10.21 44.97 25.72
N ALA A 370 9.29 44.04 25.94
CA ALA A 370 8.18 43.80 25.03
C ALA A 370 7.07 44.83 25.30
N PRO A 371 6.48 45.46 24.26
CA PRO A 371 5.32 46.33 24.44
C PRO A 371 4.10 45.52 24.93
N GLU A 372 3.21 46.16 25.71
CA GLU A 372 2.03 45.50 26.31
C GLU A 372 0.70 45.99 25.71
N ASP A 373 0.70 47.06 24.93
CA ASP A 373 -0.53 47.87 24.74
C ASP A 373 -1.28 47.63 23.42
N ASP A 374 -0.61 47.18 22.36
CA ASP A 374 -1.25 46.92 21.05
C ASP A 374 -0.69 45.67 20.36
N ILE A 375 -1.59 44.91 19.72
CA ILE A 375 -1.28 43.67 19.00
C ILE A 375 -0.27 43.92 17.88
N ILE A 376 -0.42 45.04 17.16
CA ILE A 376 0.48 45.41 16.07
C ILE A 376 1.88 45.74 16.62
N SER A 377 1.96 46.44 17.75
CA SER A 377 3.22 46.76 18.42
C SER A 377 3.94 45.49 18.91
N ILE A 378 3.20 44.52 19.45
CA ILE A 378 3.75 43.22 19.89
C ILE A 378 4.27 42.40 18.70
N LEU A 379 3.54 42.35 17.59
CA LEU A 379 3.98 41.65 16.38
C LEU A 379 5.16 42.35 15.69
N SER A 380 5.20 43.68 15.72
CA SER A 380 6.33 44.47 15.19
C SER A 380 7.59 44.30 16.04
N TYR A 381 7.44 44.13 17.36
CA TYR A 381 8.53 43.75 18.26
C TYR A 381 9.16 42.41 17.86
N LEU A 382 8.34 41.40 17.54
CA LEU A 382 8.82 40.10 17.06
C LEU A 382 9.55 40.23 15.72
N LYS A 383 9.00 40.99 14.78
CA LYS A 383 9.64 41.25 13.48
C LYS A 383 11.03 41.84 13.66
N ARG A 384 11.18 42.84 14.54
CA ARG A 384 12.46 43.50 14.85
C ARG A 384 13.49 42.53 15.44
N ILE A 385 13.06 41.63 16.33
CA ILE A 385 13.97 40.65 16.96
C ILE A 385 14.45 39.61 15.95
N ILE A 386 13.58 39.16 15.05
CA ILE A 386 13.98 38.23 13.99
C ILE A 386 14.95 38.91 13.02
N ASP A 387 14.74 40.20 12.73
CA ASP A 387 15.57 40.95 11.79
C ASP A 387 16.98 41.27 12.33
N GLN A 388 17.12 41.47 13.65
CA GLN A 388 18.37 41.87 14.32
C GLN A 388 19.35 40.74 14.66
N ASP A 389 19.17 39.56 14.05
CA ASP A 389 20.01 38.36 14.22
C ASP A 389 20.26 38.05 15.70
N TYR A 390 19.20 37.77 16.45
CA TYR A 390 19.29 37.22 17.80
C TYR A 390 19.50 35.70 17.75
N GLU A 391 20.01 35.14 18.84
CA GLU A 391 20.06 33.69 19.02
C GLU A 391 18.66 33.07 19.00
N ILE A 392 18.56 31.85 18.48
CA ILE A 392 17.30 31.11 18.37
C ILE A 392 16.59 31.02 19.73
N ILE A 393 17.32 30.76 20.81
CA ILE A 393 16.75 30.67 22.17
C ILE A 393 16.16 32.02 22.61
N ALA A 394 16.84 33.13 22.31
CA ALA A 394 16.36 34.48 22.62
C ALA A 394 15.12 34.83 21.77
N ILE A 395 15.09 34.42 20.50
CA ILE A 395 13.90 34.52 19.65
C ILE A 395 12.75 33.72 20.29
N GLY A 396 13.00 32.48 20.73
CA GLY A 396 12.00 31.67 21.44
C GLY A 396 11.41 32.36 22.67
N LYS A 397 12.25 32.99 23.51
CA LYS A 397 11.81 33.80 24.66
C LYS A 397 11.02 35.05 24.26
N ALA A 398 11.39 35.70 23.16
CA ALA A 398 10.64 36.82 22.62
C ALA A 398 9.23 36.41 22.16
N PHE A 399 9.11 35.24 21.52
CA PHE A 399 7.83 34.65 21.14
C PHE A 399 6.97 34.28 22.36
N GLU A 400 7.58 33.82 23.44
CA GLU A 400 6.90 33.54 24.71
C GLU A 400 6.33 34.81 25.35
N ASN A 401 7.16 35.85 25.50
CA ASN A 401 6.75 37.15 26.03
C ASN A 401 5.64 37.78 25.18
N ALA A 402 5.77 37.72 23.85
CA ALA A 402 4.77 38.24 22.93
C ALA A 402 3.44 37.48 23.03
N ARG A 403 3.47 36.15 23.14
CA ARG A 403 2.27 35.33 23.31
C ARG A 403 1.54 35.65 24.62
N ASP A 404 2.28 35.82 25.71
CA ASP A 404 1.69 36.07 27.02
C ASP A 404 1.12 37.48 27.13
N ASN A 405 1.76 38.48 26.50
CA ASN A 405 1.18 39.82 26.34
C ASN A 405 -0.05 39.81 25.43
N LEU A 406 -0.04 39.04 24.33
CA LEU A 406 -1.21 38.91 23.45
C LEU A 406 -2.40 38.22 24.14
N ARG A 407 -2.16 37.28 25.06
CA ARG A 407 -3.23 36.63 25.85
C ARG A 407 -3.96 37.62 26.77
N LYS A 408 -3.27 38.67 27.24
CA LYS A 408 -3.90 39.75 28.03
C LYS A 408 -4.90 40.57 27.17
N ILE A 409 -4.70 40.63 25.85
CA ILE A 409 -5.49 41.45 24.93
C ILE A 409 -6.54 40.63 24.15
N ILE A 410 -6.23 39.38 23.78
CA ILE A 410 -7.10 38.51 22.96
C ILE A 410 -7.16 37.11 23.59
N LEU A 411 -8.38 36.59 23.79
CA LEU A 411 -8.63 35.25 24.31
C LEU A 411 -8.08 34.13 23.41
N GLN A 412 -8.32 34.17 22.09
CA GLN A 412 -7.81 33.15 21.14
C GLN A 412 -7.56 33.71 19.73
N SER A 413 -6.41 33.37 19.14
CA SER A 413 -6.07 33.67 17.74
C SER A 413 -5.27 32.53 17.13
N LYS A 414 -5.46 32.29 15.82
CA LYS A 414 -4.76 31.23 15.08
C LYS A 414 -3.23 31.36 15.15
N PHE A 415 -2.71 32.59 15.23
CA PHE A 415 -1.28 32.84 15.32
C PHE A 415 -0.69 32.59 16.72
N MET A 416 -1.48 32.65 17.81
CA MET A 416 -0.98 32.28 19.16
C MET A 416 -0.60 30.79 19.25
N TRP A 417 -1.31 29.93 18.53
CA TRP A 417 -0.96 28.50 18.45
C TRP A 417 0.31 28.27 17.63
N GLU A 418 0.47 29.01 16.52
CA GLU A 418 1.69 28.96 15.70
C GLU A 418 2.90 29.48 16.47
N MET A 419 2.77 30.55 17.26
CA MET A 419 3.80 31.02 18.19
C MET A 419 4.20 29.94 19.19
N GLY A 420 3.24 29.19 19.74
CA GLY A 420 3.51 28.05 20.63
C GLY A 420 4.41 26.98 20.02
N LYS A 421 4.29 26.72 18.71
CA LYS A 421 5.18 25.78 18.01
C LYS A 421 6.60 26.31 17.93
N TYR A 422 6.77 27.59 17.60
CA TYR A 422 8.08 28.22 17.50
C TYR A 422 8.80 28.28 18.86
N ILE A 423 8.08 28.56 19.95
CA ILE A 423 8.63 28.53 21.31
C ILE A 423 9.22 27.14 21.62
N ASN A 424 8.43 26.08 21.41
CA ASN A 424 8.86 24.70 21.69
C ASN A 424 10.02 24.25 20.82
N MET A 425 10.07 24.71 19.57
CA MET A 425 11.14 24.38 18.62
C MET A 425 12.44 25.10 19.00
N PHE A 426 12.35 26.38 19.35
CA PHE A 426 13.51 27.23 19.59
C PHE A 426 14.10 27.10 21.01
N GLN A 427 13.31 26.72 22.00
CA GLN A 427 13.82 26.44 23.36
C GLN A 427 14.68 25.17 23.46
N ARG A 428 14.59 24.25 22.48
CA ARG A 428 15.32 22.97 22.47
C ARG A 428 16.67 23.03 21.75
N GLU A 429 17.03 24.18 21.21
CA GLU A 429 18.23 24.37 20.40
C GLU A 429 19.46 24.69 21.27
N LYS A 430 20.67 24.52 20.69
CA LYS A 430 21.92 24.83 21.40
C LYS A 430 22.14 26.35 21.50
N PRO A 431 22.79 26.86 22.57
CA PRO A 431 23.10 28.27 22.73
C PRO A 431 24.03 28.78 21.62
N ASN A 432 24.00 30.10 21.37
CA ASN A 432 24.82 30.80 20.38
C ASN A 432 24.53 30.43 18.91
N ILE A 433 23.39 29.81 18.61
CA ILE A 433 22.98 29.47 17.25
C ILE A 433 21.94 30.48 16.76
N GLY A 434 22.18 31.08 15.59
CA GLY A 434 21.22 31.94 14.88
C GLY A 434 20.37 31.20 13.85
N LEU A 435 19.29 31.84 13.39
CA LEU A 435 18.49 31.32 12.27
C LEU A 435 19.30 31.32 10.98
N ASN A 436 19.11 30.31 10.13
CA ASN A 436 19.66 30.37 8.78
C ASN A 436 18.86 31.39 7.93
N LYS A 437 19.43 31.82 6.79
CA LYS A 437 18.84 32.86 5.94
C LYS A 437 17.41 32.52 5.50
N LYS A 438 17.16 31.26 5.13
CA LYS A 438 15.85 30.77 4.70
C LYS A 438 14.83 30.73 5.85
N GLU A 439 15.22 30.24 7.02
CA GLU A 439 14.40 30.21 8.24
C GLU A 439 14.04 31.64 8.69
N LYS A 440 14.98 32.59 8.57
CA LYS A 440 14.74 34.02 8.85
C LYS A 440 13.73 34.62 7.88
N GLU A 441 13.89 34.40 6.58
CA GLU A 441 12.97 34.87 5.54
C GLU A 441 11.55 34.31 5.72
N GLU A 442 11.42 33.00 5.94
CA GLU A 442 10.12 32.33 6.18
C GLU A 442 9.43 32.82 7.46
N LEU A 443 10.20 33.09 8.53
CA LEU A 443 9.65 33.56 9.80
C LEU A 443 9.20 35.03 9.72
N LEU A 444 9.96 35.89 9.04
CA LEU A 444 9.59 37.28 8.78
C LEU A 444 8.31 37.39 7.94
N GLU A 445 8.20 36.59 6.87
CA GLU A 445 7.00 36.56 6.03
C GLU A 445 5.75 36.16 6.83
N LYS A 446 5.87 35.19 7.73
CA LYS A 446 4.76 34.77 8.60
C LYS A 446 4.33 35.86 9.58
N VAL A 447 5.28 36.55 10.22
CA VAL A 447 4.97 37.67 11.12
C VAL A 447 4.29 38.81 10.35
N ASP A 448 4.72 39.10 9.12
CA ASP A 448 4.08 40.10 8.27
C ASP A 448 2.64 39.73 7.88
N ILE A 449 2.37 38.45 7.62
CA ILE A 449 1.01 37.96 7.41
C ILE A 449 0.15 38.16 8.68
N TRP A 450 0.72 37.97 9.87
CA TRP A 450 0.00 38.19 11.12
C TRP A 450 -0.30 39.68 11.36
N ILE A 451 0.65 40.58 11.07
CA ILE A 451 0.47 42.04 11.16
C ILE A 451 -0.66 42.49 10.21
N LYS A 452 -0.59 42.11 8.92
CA LYS A 452 -1.62 42.46 7.92
C LYS A 452 -3.02 41.95 8.31
N LYS A 453 -3.11 40.79 8.98
CA LYS A 453 -4.38 40.25 9.49
C LYS A 453 -4.89 41.02 10.71
N ALA A 454 -4.00 41.49 11.59
CA ALA A 454 -4.36 42.31 12.74
C ALA A 454 -4.86 43.69 12.29
N GLU A 455 -4.19 44.32 11.32
CA GLU A 455 -4.59 45.60 10.70
C GLU A 455 -5.97 45.50 10.04
N LYS A 456 -6.20 44.49 9.18
CA LYS A 456 -7.51 44.27 8.54
C LYS A 456 -8.65 44.07 9.56
N LYS A 457 -8.36 43.49 10.72
CA LYS A 457 -9.36 43.35 11.81
C LYS A 457 -9.62 44.68 12.52
N LYS A 458 -8.57 45.48 12.76
CA LYS A 458 -8.67 46.83 13.34
C LYS A 458 -9.51 47.75 12.44
N ASP A 459 -9.25 47.74 11.12
CA ASP A 459 -9.99 48.54 10.14
C ASP A 459 -11.46 48.12 10.01
N ARG A 460 -11.75 46.81 10.04
CA ARG A 460 -13.14 46.30 10.05
C ARG A 460 -13.90 46.66 11.32
N PHE A 461 -13.20 46.80 12.44
CA PHE A 461 -13.81 47.21 13.71
C PHE A 461 -14.10 48.72 13.74
N LEU A 462 -13.18 49.53 13.21
CA LEU A 462 -13.36 50.99 13.05
C LEU A 462 -14.51 51.32 12.09
N LYS A 463 -14.60 50.64 10.94
CA LYS A 463 -15.71 50.79 9.97
C LYS A 463 -17.09 50.36 10.47
N ARG A 464 -17.17 49.63 11.60
CA ARG A 464 -18.44 49.24 12.23
C ARG A 464 -18.87 50.20 13.35
N LYS A 465 -17.98 51.12 13.77
CA LYS A 465 -18.24 52.13 14.81
C LYS A 465 -18.46 53.54 14.25
N SER A 466 -17.98 53.82 13.04
CA SER A 466 -18.40 54.97 12.21
C SER A 466 -19.70 54.64 11.49
#